data_AF-A0A5J5BVA2-F1
#
_entry.id   AF-A0A5J5BVA2-F1
#
_cell.length_a   1.000
_cell.length_b   1.000
_cell.length_c   1.000
_cell.angle_alpha   90.00
_cell.angle_beta   90.00
_cell.angle_gamma   90.00
#
_symmetry.space_group_name_H-M   'P 1'
#
loop_
_entity.id
_entity.type
_entity.pdbx_description
1 polymer ?
#
loop_
_entity_poly.entity_id
_entity_poly.type
_entity_poly.pdbx_seq_one_letter_code
_entity_poly.pdbx_strand_id
1 'polypeptide(L)'
;MGGLLICKTVEVTIPEIEVMRLAHYLTIGSECTTSIACHLEKLNMAELGWDARVALAVYGAFNSREYLNAQRIRLDMTNVDCL
;
A
#
# COMPACT_ATOMS: atom_id res chain seq x y z
N MET A 1 45.38 9.48 6.45
CA MET A 1 44.80 9.36 5.10
C MET A 1 43.33 9.02 5.26
N GLY A 2 42.45 10.02 5.21
CA GLY A 2 41.00 9.82 5.27
C GLY A 2 40.47 9.55 3.88
N GLY A 3 39.95 8.34 3.64
CA GLY A 3 39.32 7.97 2.37
C GLY A 3 37.93 8.60 2.28
N LEU A 4 37.72 9.45 1.27
CA LEU A 4 36.42 9.99 0.91
C LEU A 4 35.63 8.87 0.20
N LEU A 5 34.54 8.39 0.82
CA LEU A 5 33.59 7.48 0.17
C LEU A 5 32.79 8.29 -0.86
N ILE A 6 33.10 8.11 -2.15
CA ILE A 6 32.32 8.71 -3.25
C ILE A 6 31.18 7.75 -3.58
N CYS A 7 29.95 8.13 -3.21
CA CYS A 7 28.75 7.44 -3.66
C CYS A 7 28.53 7.70 -5.16
N LYS A 8 28.16 6.68 -5.92
CA LYS A 8 27.83 6.80 -7.34
C LYS A 8 26.32 6.83 -7.50
N THR A 9 25.80 7.92 -8.07
CA THR A 9 24.40 8.00 -8.49
C THR A 9 24.25 7.29 -9.83
N VAL A 10 23.24 6.43 -9.95
CA VAL A 10 22.88 5.73 -11.18
C VAL A 10 21.43 6.04 -11.49
N GLU A 11 21.14 6.30 -12.74
CA GLU A 11 19.76 6.50 -13.21
C GLU A 11 19.04 5.16 -13.29
N VAL A 12 17.82 5.11 -12.76
CA VAL A 12 16.98 3.92 -12.76
C VAL A 12 15.57 4.29 -13.15
N THR A 13 14.89 3.38 -13.84
CA THR A 13 13.46 3.49 -14.14
C THR A 13 12.72 2.44 -13.34
N ILE A 14 11.71 2.85 -12.59
CA ILE A 14 10.82 1.93 -11.87
C ILE A 14 9.56 1.77 -12.73
N PRO A 15 9.38 0.63 -13.41
CA PRO A 15 8.21 0.40 -14.23
C PRO A 15 6.95 0.36 -13.35
N GLU A 16 5.82 0.77 -13.92
CA GLU A 16 4.48 0.56 -13.33
C GLU A 16 4.28 1.08 -11.89
N ILE A 17 5.04 2.10 -11.47
CA ILE A 17 5.00 2.68 -10.12
C ILE A 17 3.59 3.10 -9.67
N GLU A 18 2.74 3.55 -10.59
CA GLU A 18 1.34 3.90 -10.30
C GLU A 18 0.47 2.68 -10.04
N VAL A 19 0.70 1.57 -10.78
CA VAL A 19 -0.01 0.30 -10.57
C VAL A 19 0.39 -0.28 -9.21
N MET A 20 1.68 -0.23 -8.88
CA MET A 20 2.22 -0.61 -7.58
C MET A 20 1.62 0.23 -6.44
N ARG A 21 1.48 1.55 -6.64
CA ARG A 21 0.85 2.46 -5.67
C ARG A 21 -0.60 2.05 -5.40
N LEU A 22 -1.37 1.72 -6.44
CA LEU A 22 -2.75 1.25 -6.29
C LEU A 22 -2.83 -0.10 -5.56
N ALA A 23 -1.96 -1.05 -5.93
CA ALA A 23 -1.87 -2.34 -5.26
C ALA A 23 -1.52 -2.18 -3.77
N HIS A 24 -0.65 -1.22 -3.43
CA HIS A 24 -0.32 -0.87 -2.04
C HIS A 24 -1.56 -0.40 -1.27
N TYR A 25 -2.28 0.61 -1.77
CA TYR A 25 -3.49 1.13 -1.11
C TYR A 25 -4.55 0.06 -0.91
N LEU A 26 -4.76 -0.79 -1.91
CA LEU A 26 -5.76 -1.84 -1.83
C LEU A 26 -5.39 -2.89 -0.79
N THR A 27 -4.11 -3.23 -0.70
CA THR A 27 -3.61 -4.19 0.27
C THR A 27 -3.73 -3.66 1.69
N ILE A 28 -3.13 -2.50 1.96
CA ILE A 28 -3.11 -1.93 3.30
C ILE A 28 -4.54 -1.63 3.76
N GLY A 29 -5.40 -1.13 2.87
CA GLY A 29 -6.81 -0.89 3.16
C GLY A 29 -7.57 -2.15 3.54
N SER A 30 -7.39 -3.23 2.78
CA SER A 30 -8.03 -4.53 3.05
C SER A 30 -7.55 -5.14 4.37
N GLU A 31 -6.25 -5.08 4.64
CA GLU A 31 -5.64 -5.61 5.87
C GLU A 31 -6.08 -4.80 7.09
N CYS A 32 -6.01 -3.46 7.02
CA CYS A 32 -6.49 -2.59 8.08
C CYS A 32 -7.98 -2.83 8.38
N THR A 33 -8.83 -2.87 7.35
CA THR A 33 -10.28 -3.11 7.51
C THR A 33 -10.55 -4.44 8.18
N THR A 34 -9.80 -5.48 7.79
CA THR A 34 -9.91 -6.81 8.41
C THR A 34 -9.48 -6.77 9.88
N SER A 35 -8.36 -6.10 10.20
CA SER A 35 -7.86 -5.98 11.58
C SER A 35 -8.80 -5.24 12.52
N ILE A 36 -9.53 -4.23 12.02
CA ILE A 36 -10.46 -3.43 12.83
C ILE A 36 -11.91 -3.90 12.70
N ALA A 37 -12.20 -4.95 11.92
CA ALA A 37 -13.56 -5.37 11.58
C ALA A 37 -14.44 -5.61 12.83
N CYS A 38 -13.87 -6.22 13.88
CA CYS A 38 -14.57 -6.48 15.14
C CYS A 38 -14.90 -5.21 15.95
N HIS A 39 -14.32 -4.07 15.58
CA HIS A 39 -14.53 -2.77 16.21
C HIS A 39 -15.41 -1.83 15.38
N LEU A 40 -15.58 -2.09 14.07
CA LEU A 40 -16.32 -1.20 13.15
C LEU A 40 -17.76 -0.93 13.60
N GLU A 41 -18.47 -1.94 14.11
CA GLU A 41 -19.85 -1.79 14.58
C GLU A 41 -19.98 -0.90 15.82
N LYS A 42 -18.91 -0.82 16.63
CA LYS A 42 -18.85 -0.02 17.86
C LYS A 42 -18.17 1.32 17.64
N LEU A 43 -17.74 1.60 16.41
CA LEU A 43 -16.93 2.76 16.10
C LEU A 43 -17.83 4.00 16.05
N ASN A 44 -17.59 4.93 16.97
CA ASN A 44 -18.27 6.22 16.92
C ASN A 44 -17.65 7.06 15.80
N MET A 45 -18.29 7.08 14.64
CA MET A 45 -17.79 7.85 13.50
C MET A 45 -17.54 9.31 13.86
N ALA A 46 -18.31 9.91 14.78
CA ALA A 46 -18.13 11.30 15.21
C ALA A 46 -16.76 11.60 15.84
N GLU A 47 -16.13 10.59 16.45
CA GLU A 47 -14.80 10.71 17.09
C GLU A 47 -13.65 10.52 16.10
N LEU A 48 -13.94 10.03 14.89
CA LEU A 48 -12.93 9.78 13.87
C LEU A 48 -12.62 11.07 13.09
N GLY A 49 -11.34 11.35 12.86
CA GLY A 49 -10.89 12.43 11.98
C GLY A 49 -11.37 12.23 10.54
N TRP A 50 -11.54 13.32 9.79
CA TRP A 50 -12.08 13.30 8.43
C TRP A 50 -11.31 12.37 7.48
N ASP A 51 -9.97 12.40 7.54
CA ASP A 51 -9.12 11.56 6.70
C ASP A 51 -9.38 10.07 6.92
N ALA A 52 -9.51 9.66 8.17
CA ALA A 52 -9.76 8.26 8.51
C ALA A 52 -11.18 7.83 8.12
N ARG A 53 -12.17 8.72 8.15
CA ARG A 53 -13.52 8.41 7.61
C ARG A 53 -13.48 8.19 6.11
N VAL A 54 -12.77 9.05 5.37
CA VAL A 54 -12.60 8.90 3.92
C VAL A 54 -11.85 7.61 3.61
N ALA A 55 -10.77 7.32 4.34
CA ALA A 55 -10.01 6.08 4.18
C ALA A 55 -10.88 4.84 4.43
N LEU A 56 -11.66 4.81 5.52
CA LEU A 56 -12.57 3.70 5.81
C LEU A 56 -13.63 3.51 4.71
N ALA A 57 -14.18 4.60 4.19
CA ALA A 57 -15.14 4.54 3.09
C ALA A 57 -14.51 3.96 1.81
N VAL A 58 -13.27 4.37 1.49
CA VAL A 58 -12.52 3.83 0.34
C VAL A 58 -12.17 2.36 0.56
N TYR A 59 -11.67 1.99 1.73
CA TYR A 59 -11.25 0.63 2.02
C TYR A 59 -12.42 -0.35 2.04
N GLY A 60 -13.58 0.08 2.54
CA GLY A 60 -14.81 -0.71 2.52
C GLY A 60 -15.38 -0.96 1.12
N ALA A 61 -14.91 -0.25 0.08
CA ALA A 61 -15.32 -0.48 -1.30
C ALA A 61 -14.52 -1.59 -2.00
N PHE A 62 -13.38 -2.00 -1.44
CA PHE A 62 -12.54 -3.04 -2.05
C PHE A 62 -13.14 -4.43 -1.87
N ASN A 63 -12.88 -5.30 -2.85
CA ASN A 63 -13.33 -6.69 -2.80
C ASN A 63 -12.18 -7.71 -2.94
N SER A 64 -12.46 -8.97 -2.61
CA SER A 64 -11.47 -10.06 -2.58
C SER A 64 -10.77 -10.29 -3.91
N ARG A 65 -11.44 -10.07 -5.05
CA ARG A 65 -10.82 -10.24 -6.37
C ARG A 65 -9.76 -9.18 -6.61
N GLU A 66 -10.05 -7.94 -6.24
CA GLU A 66 -9.10 -6.84 -6.33
C GLU A 66 -7.91 -7.06 -5.39
N TYR A 67 -8.14 -7.58 -4.18
CA TYR A 67 -7.07 -7.96 -3.25
C TYR A 67 -6.13 -9.00 -3.86
N LEU A 68 -6.67 -10.08 -4.43
CA LEU A 68 -5.84 -11.10 -5.09
C LEU A 68 -5.05 -10.54 -6.28
N ASN A 69 -5.64 -9.62 -7.05
CA ASN A 69 -4.93 -8.94 -8.12
C ASN A 69 -3.79 -8.05 -7.59
N ALA A 70 -4.03 -7.30 -6.52
CA ALA A 70 -3.00 -6.50 -5.86
C ALA A 70 -1.85 -7.37 -5.31
N GLN A 71 -2.14 -8.57 -4.79
CA GLN A 71 -1.11 -9.52 -4.37
C GLN A 71 -0.26 -10.02 -5.54
N ARG A 72 -0.87 -10.28 -6.71
CA ARG A 72 -0.12 -10.66 -7.93
C ARG A 72 0.82 -9.54 -8.39
N ILE A 73 0.34 -8.30 -8.42
CA ILE A 73 1.16 -7.12 -8.75
C ILE A 73 2.33 -6.98 -7.77
N ARG A 74 2.10 -7.21 -6.47
CA ARG A 74 3.17 -7.16 -5.47
C ARG A 74 4.23 -8.24 -5.71
N LEU A 75 3.82 -9.46 -6.06
CA LEU A 75 4.74 -10.55 -6.36
C LEU A 75 5.56 -10.23 -7.62
N ASP A 76 4.93 -9.65 -8.64
CA ASP A 76 5.60 -9.20 -9.86
C ASP A 76 6.66 -8.12 -9.55
N MET A 77 6.32 -7.14 -8.71
CA MET A 77 7.26 -6.13 -8.22
C MET A 77 8.48 -6.74 -7.51
N THR A 78 8.31 -7.80 -6.72
CA THR A 78 9.44 -8.46 -6.05
C THR A 78 10.33 -9.27 -6.98
N ASN A 79 9.86 -9.58 -8.19
CA ASN A 79 10.63 -10.24 -9.25
C ASN A 79 11.30 -9.23 -10.19
N VAL A 80 11.21 -7.92 -9.91
CA VAL A 80 12.04 -6.94 -10.60
C VAL A 80 13.47 -7.19 -10.17
N ASP A 81 14.24 -7.79 -11.06
CA ASP A 81 15.70 -7.93 -11.05
C ASP A 81 16.35 -6.55 -10.89
N CYS A 82 16.39 -6.06 -9.66
CA CYS A 82 17.07 -4.83 -9.25
C CYS A 82 18.51 -5.12 -8.74
N LEU A 83 19.16 -6.19 -9.21
CA LEU A 83 20.60 -6.44 -9.08
C LEU A 83 21.18 -7.04 -10.35
#